data_AF-A0A942MZU1-F1
#
_entry.id   AF-A0A942MZU1-F1
#
_cell.length_a   1.000
_cell.length_b   1.000
_cell.length_c   1.000
_cell.angle_alpha   90.00
_cell.angle_beta   90.00
_cell.angle_gamma   90.00
#
_symmetry.space_group_name_H-M   'P 1'
#
loop_
_entity.id
_entity.type
_entity.pdbx_description
1 polymer ?
#
loop_
_entity_poly.entity_id
_entity_poly.type
_entity_poly.pdbx_seq_one_letter_code
_entity_poly.pdbx_strand_id
1 'polypeptide(L)'
;MITGRLHDFASQGETLVNNPTLLLKLLPPIVLFFAINFLIGQGAGRLFKFSYENVVCFNFTTLARNSPLSLAIAISAFPHRPLIALVLVIGPLIELPVLAFIAQLLLFLRKKGYWSD
;
A
#
# COMPACT_ATOMS: atom_id res chain seq x y z
N MET A 1 -9.80 -27.97 -16.74
CA MET A 1 -8.51 -27.30 -16.40
C MET A 1 -8.66 -26.13 -15.40
N ILE A 2 -9.84 -25.49 -15.28
CA ILE A 2 -10.06 -24.37 -14.35
C ILE A 2 -10.30 -24.84 -12.88
N THR A 3 -10.94 -25.99 -12.69
CA THR A 3 -11.32 -26.52 -11.36
C THR A 3 -10.12 -26.83 -10.45
N GLY A 4 -9.00 -27.32 -11.00
CA GLY A 4 -7.78 -27.59 -10.22
C GLY A 4 -7.15 -26.32 -9.64
N ARG A 5 -7.16 -25.22 -10.40
CA ARG A 5 -6.56 -23.95 -9.98
C ARG A 5 -7.33 -23.25 -8.85
N LEU A 6 -8.65 -23.39 -8.80
CA LEU A 6 -9.47 -22.82 -7.73
C LEU A 6 -9.29 -23.57 -6.41
N HIS A 7 -9.09 -24.89 -6.47
CA HIS A 7 -8.80 -25.71 -5.30
C HIS A 7 -7.44 -25.33 -4.68
N ASP A 8 -6.41 -25.12 -5.52
CA ASP A 8 -5.10 -24.65 -5.08
C ASP A 8 -5.18 -23.23 -4.48
N PHE A 9 -5.99 -22.33 -5.06
CA PHE A 9 -6.22 -21.00 -4.49
C PHE A 9 -6.93 -21.05 -3.13
N ALA A 10 -7.95 -21.89 -2.98
CA ALA A 10 -8.69 -22.06 -1.73
C ALA A 10 -7.81 -22.65 -0.62
N SER A 11 -7.03 -23.70 -0.92
CA SER A 11 -6.10 -24.34 0.02
C SER A 11 -4.97 -23.40 0.45
N GLN A 12 -4.43 -22.61 -0.48
CA GLN A 12 -3.38 -21.64 -0.18
C GLN A 12 -3.92 -20.40 0.55
N GLY A 13 -5.19 -20.06 0.33
CA GLY A 13 -5.91 -19.03 1.10
C GLY A 13 -6.04 -19.40 2.58
N GLU A 14 -6.45 -20.64 2.86
CA GLU A 14 -6.54 -21.17 4.24
C GLU A 14 -5.16 -21.19 4.91
N THR A 15 -4.12 -21.55 4.16
CA THR A 15 -2.72 -21.50 4.62
C THR A 15 -2.30 -20.07 4.99
N LEU A 16 -2.71 -19.06 4.22
CA LEU A 16 -2.37 -17.66 4.51
C LEU A 16 -3.08 -17.14 5.76
N VAL A 17 -4.36 -17.49 5.94
CA VAL A 17 -5.13 -17.14 7.15
C VAL A 17 -4.55 -17.82 8.39
N ASN A 18 -4.11 -19.08 8.26
CA ASN A 18 -3.53 -19.85 9.36
C ASN A 18 -2.07 -19.50 9.68
N ASN A 19 -1.39 -18.68 8.86
CA ASN A 19 0.00 -18.27 9.07
C ASN A 19 0.14 -16.74 9.19
N PRO A 20 -0.26 -16.14 10.33
CA PRO A 20 -0.16 -14.69 10.56
C PRO A 20 1.29 -14.17 10.52
N THR A 21 2.28 -15.04 10.70
CA THR A 21 3.70 -14.73 10.54
C THR A 21 4.07 -14.25 9.13
N LEU A 22 3.33 -14.66 8.09
CA LEU A 22 3.54 -14.15 6.73
C LEU A 22 3.13 -12.68 6.61
N LEU A 23 2.01 -12.29 7.22
CA LEU A 23 1.56 -10.91 7.24
C LEU A 23 2.54 -10.03 8.03
N LEU A 24 3.04 -10.51 9.16
CA LEU A 24 4.03 -9.80 9.97
C LEU A 24 5.34 -9.57 9.21
N LYS A 25 5.78 -10.51 8.37
CA LYS A 25 6.96 -10.30 7.50
C LYS A 25 6.70 -9.30 6.37
N LEU A 26 5.46 -9.13 5.95
CA LEU A 26 5.05 -8.19 4.91
C LEU A 26 4.95 -6.75 5.41
N LEU A 27 4.68 -6.55 6.70
CA LEU A 27 4.49 -5.23 7.29
C LEU A 27 5.73 -4.32 7.19
N PRO A 28 6.96 -4.75 7.57
CA PRO A 28 8.13 -3.89 7.50
C PRO A 28 8.39 -3.25 6.13
N PRO A 29 8.43 -3.99 5.00
CA PRO A 29 8.65 -3.37 3.70
C PRO A 29 7.50 -2.44 3.29
N ILE A 30 6.25 -2.76 3.66
CA ILE A 30 5.11 -1.89 3.37
C ILE A 30 5.20 -0.58 4.14
N VAL A 31 5.44 -0.64 5.45
CA VAL A 31 5.57 0.55 6.29
C VAL A 31 6.74 1.41 5.82
N LEU A 32 7.87 0.78 5.48
CA LEU A 32 9.04 1.50 4.95
C LEU A 32 8.72 2.20 3.63
N PHE A 33 8.01 1.53 2.72
CA PHE A 33 7.55 2.13 1.47
C PHE A 33 6.69 3.38 1.73
N PHE A 34 5.69 3.30 2.61
CA PHE A 34 4.83 4.44 2.95
C PHE A 34 5.60 5.58 3.61
N ALA A 35 6.48 5.24 4.56
CA ALA A 35 7.28 6.23 5.28
C ALA A 35 8.24 6.99 4.34
N ILE A 36 8.96 6.27 3.48
CA ILE A 36 9.89 6.89 2.51
C ILE A 36 9.13 7.80 1.55
N ASN A 37 8.05 7.32 0.94
CA ASN A 37 7.29 8.14 -0.01
C ASN A 37 6.65 9.36 0.65
N PHE A 38 6.14 9.23 1.87
CA PHE A 38 5.63 10.36 2.64
C PHE A 38 6.74 11.40 2.90
N LEU A 39 7.93 10.97 3.33
CA LEU A 39 9.05 11.87 3.56
C LEU A 39 9.49 12.58 2.27
N ILE A 40 9.51 11.87 1.14
CA ILE A 40 9.77 12.44 -0.18
C ILE A 40 8.70 13.48 -0.51
N GLY A 41 7.42 13.16 -0.31
CA GLY A 41 6.30 14.08 -0.54
C GLY A 41 6.41 15.37 0.27
N GLN A 42 6.70 15.24 1.56
CA GLN A 42 6.90 16.39 2.45
C GLN A 42 8.17 17.19 2.08
N GLY A 43 9.26 16.51 1.73
CA GLY A 43 10.52 17.12 1.33
C GLY A 43 10.41 17.89 0.02
N ALA A 44 9.81 17.27 -1.00
CA ALA A 44 9.51 17.91 -2.28
C ALA A 44 8.58 19.12 -2.10
N GLY A 45 7.52 18.97 -1.29
CA GLY A 45 6.62 20.07 -0.99
C GLY A 45 7.34 21.31 -0.41
N ARG A 46 8.30 21.09 0.50
CA ARG A 46 9.09 22.18 1.10
C ARG A 46 10.10 22.77 0.13
N LEU A 47 10.78 21.91 -0.63
CA LEU A 47 11.80 22.33 -1.59
C LEU A 47 11.22 23.20 -2.71
N PHE A 48 10.05 22.82 -3.22
CA PHE A 48 9.36 23.51 -4.30
C PHE A 48 8.32 24.54 -3.83
N LYS A 49 8.20 24.78 -2.51
CA LYS A 49 7.25 25.72 -1.91
C LYS A 49 5.80 25.51 -2.38
N PHE A 50 5.36 24.26 -2.42
CA PHE A 50 3.98 23.93 -2.78
C PHE A 50 3.00 24.39 -1.70
N SER A 51 1.82 24.85 -2.13
CA SER A 51 0.68 25.07 -1.23
C SER A 51 0.26 23.75 -0.58
N TYR A 52 -0.42 23.82 0.57
CA TYR A 52 -0.85 22.62 1.30
C TYR A 52 -1.62 21.63 0.41
N GLU A 53 -2.52 22.14 -0.43
CA GLU A 53 -3.35 21.33 -1.34
C GLU A 53 -2.49 20.54 -2.34
N ASN A 54 -1.46 21.17 -2.88
CA ASN A 54 -0.52 20.53 -3.81
C ASN A 54 0.34 19.47 -3.10
N VAL A 55 0.77 19.73 -1.86
CA VAL A 55 1.50 18.74 -1.04
C VAL A 55 0.64 17.52 -0.75
N VAL A 56 -0.63 17.71 -0.38
CA VAL A 56 -1.57 16.62 -0.15
C VAL A 56 -1.80 15.83 -1.44
N CYS A 57 -2.09 16.52 -2.55
CA CYS A 57 -2.30 15.88 -3.84
C CYS A 57 -1.08 15.04 -4.27
N PHE A 58 0.13 15.59 -4.12
CA PHE A 58 1.38 14.90 -4.45
C PHE A 58 1.62 13.67 -3.57
N ASN A 59 1.42 13.78 -2.25
CA ASN A 59 1.52 12.65 -1.33
C ASN A 59 0.53 11.54 -1.70
N PHE A 60 -0.74 11.85 -1.92
CA PHE A 60 -1.72 10.81 -2.29
C PHE A 60 -1.47 10.21 -3.67
N THR A 61 -0.95 11.00 -4.63
CA THR A 61 -0.59 10.48 -5.96
C THR A 61 0.58 9.50 -5.89
N THR A 62 1.62 9.83 -5.09
CA THR A 62 2.79 8.96 -4.94
C THR A 62 2.49 7.71 -4.11
N LEU A 63 1.55 7.80 -3.17
CA LEU A 63 1.12 6.68 -2.34
C LEU A 63 0.06 5.79 -2.99
N ALA A 64 -0.69 6.30 -3.97
CA ALA A 64 -1.72 5.54 -4.67
C ALA A 64 -1.09 4.40 -5.49
N ARG A 65 -1.37 3.16 -5.10
CA ARG A 65 -0.88 1.97 -5.81
C ARG A 65 -1.94 1.44 -6.76
N ASN A 66 -1.50 0.92 -7.90
CA ASN A 66 -2.37 0.21 -8.82
C ASN A 66 -2.42 -1.29 -8.47
N SER A 67 -3.25 -1.64 -7.48
CA SER A 67 -3.42 -3.02 -7.02
C SER A 67 -3.93 -3.98 -8.10
N PRO A 68 -4.93 -3.62 -8.95
CA PRO A 68 -5.36 -4.50 -10.05
C PRO A 68 -4.25 -4.83 -11.05
N LEU A 69 -3.45 -3.84 -11.46
CA LEU A 69 -2.32 -4.06 -12.37
C LEU A 69 -1.24 -4.92 -11.70
N SER A 70 -0.93 -4.65 -10.43
CA SER A 70 0.03 -5.44 -9.67
C SER A 70 -0.40 -6.91 -9.58
N LEU A 71 -1.70 -7.16 -9.38
CA LEU A 71 -2.26 -8.51 -9.33
C LEU A 71 -2.17 -9.21 -10.68
N ALA A 72 -2.48 -8.51 -11.78
CA ALA A 72 -2.33 -9.04 -13.12
C ALA A 72 -0.88 -9.45 -13.42
N ILE A 73 0.08 -8.61 -13.05
CA ILE A 73 1.52 -8.91 -13.19
C ILE A 73 1.89 -10.14 -12.34
N ALA A 74 1.42 -10.21 -11.09
CA ALA A 74 1.74 -11.33 -10.20
C ALA A 74 1.22 -12.67 -10.73
N ILE A 75 -0.02 -12.71 -11.22
CA ILE A 75 -0.63 -13.92 -11.78
C ILE A 75 0.08 -14.36 -13.07
N SER A 76 0.49 -13.39 -13.91
CA SER A 76 1.18 -13.65 -15.18
C SER A 76 2.63 -14.10 -14.99
N ALA A 77 3.38 -13.43 -14.11
CA ALA A 77 4.79 -13.71 -13.87
C ALA A 77 5.03 -14.91 -12.94
N PHE A 78 4.12 -15.19 -12.00
CA PHE A 78 4.27 -16.25 -11.00
C PHE A 78 3.12 -17.26 -10.98
N PRO A 79 2.84 -17.97 -12.09
CA PRO A 79 1.68 -18.85 -12.20
C PRO A 79 1.70 -20.05 -11.24
N HIS A 80 2.88 -20.45 -10.75
CA HIS A 80 3.07 -21.57 -9.82
C HIS A 80 3.17 -21.14 -8.35
N ARG A 81 3.00 -19.84 -8.05
CA ARG A 81 3.08 -19.28 -6.69
C ARG A 81 1.83 -18.47 -6.34
N PRO A 82 0.67 -19.13 -6.15
CA PRO A 82 -0.62 -18.46 -5.91
C PRO A 82 -0.62 -17.59 -4.64
N LEU A 83 0.23 -17.91 -3.65
CA LEU A 83 0.39 -17.10 -2.43
C LEU A 83 0.77 -15.64 -2.72
N ILE A 84 1.55 -15.38 -3.78
CA ILE A 84 1.96 -14.02 -4.15
C ILE A 84 0.72 -13.19 -4.55
N ALA A 85 -0.16 -13.77 -5.38
CA ALA A 85 -1.39 -13.13 -5.81
C ALA A 85 -2.38 -12.94 -4.64
N LEU A 86 -2.51 -13.94 -3.76
CA LEU A 86 -3.35 -13.86 -2.56
C LEU A 86 -2.92 -12.74 -1.61
N VAL A 87 -1.61 -12.62 -1.35
CA VAL A 87 -1.06 -11.54 -0.53
C VAL A 87 -1.36 -10.16 -1.12
N LEU A 88 -1.32 -10.02 -2.45
CA LEU A 88 -1.69 -8.76 -3.12
C LEU A 88 -3.17 -8.40 -2.95
N VAL A 89 -4.07 -9.39 -2.97
CA VAL A 89 -5.51 -9.18 -2.74
C VAL A 89 -5.78 -8.72 -1.30
N ILE A 90 -5.00 -9.20 -0.34
CA ILE A 90 -5.10 -8.80 1.07
C ILE A 90 -4.39 -7.48 1.36
N GLY A 91 -3.40 -7.08 0.55
CA GLY A 91 -2.64 -5.84 0.70
C GLY A 91 -3.48 -4.58 1.01
N PRO A 92 -4.63 -4.34 0.34
CA PRO A 92 -5.55 -3.25 0.64
C PRO A 92 -6.03 -3.17 2.10
N LEU A 93 -6.15 -4.30 2.80
CA LEU A 93 -6.56 -4.32 4.22
C LEU A 93 -5.56 -3.58 5.12
N ILE A 94 -4.28 -3.52 4.73
CA ILE A 94 -3.23 -2.78 5.44
C ILE A 94 -3.08 -1.37 4.84
N GLU A 95 -3.17 -1.27 3.52
CA GLU A 95 -2.97 0.00 2.80
C GLU A 95 -4.01 1.06 3.16
N LEU A 96 -5.31 0.70 3.17
CA LEU A 96 -6.38 1.66 3.43
C LEU A 96 -6.29 2.30 4.84
N PRO A 97 -6.06 1.55 5.93
CA PRO A 97 -5.80 2.15 7.25
C PRO A 97 -4.58 3.07 7.28
N VAL A 98 -3.49 2.70 6.60
CA VAL A 98 -2.27 3.52 6.55
C VAL A 98 -2.53 4.84 5.81
N LEU A 99 -3.22 4.82 4.68
CA LEU A 99 -3.62 6.03 3.98
C LEU A 99 -4.53 6.92 4.83
N ALA A 100 -5.49 6.33 5.56
CA ALA A 100 -6.34 7.06 6.48
C ALA A 100 -5.54 7.73 7.62
N PHE A 101 -4.52 7.04 8.14
CA PHE A 101 -3.61 7.60 9.13
C PHE A 101 -2.79 8.77 8.57
N ILE A 102 -2.24 8.62 7.35
CA ILE A 102 -1.50 9.69 6.66
C ILE A 102 -2.40 10.90 6.38
N ALA A 103 -3.66 10.68 5.99
CA ALA A 103 -4.65 11.74 5.80
C ALA A 103 -4.84 12.55 7.10
N GLN A 104 -5.03 11.87 8.23
CA GLN A 104 -5.17 12.51 9.53
C GLN A 104 -3.90 13.24 9.95
N LEU A 105 -2.72 12.68 9.66
CA LEU A 105 -1.44 13.31 9.94
C LEU A 105 -1.26 14.61 9.13
N LEU A 106 -1.62 14.61 7.85
CA LEU A 106 -1.58 15.82 7.01
C LEU A 106 -2.54 16.90 7.52
N LEU A 107 -3.77 16.52 7.90
CA LEU A 107 -4.73 17.43 8.52
C LEU A 107 -4.22 18.02 9.85
N PHE A 108 -3.55 17.19 10.67
CA PHE A 108 -2.93 17.63 11.90
C PHE A 108 -1.80 18.64 11.65
N LEU A 109 -0.95 18.40 10.65
CA LEU A 109 0.11 19.32 10.24
C LEU A 109 -0.46 20.66 9.75
N ARG A 110 -1.56 20.64 8.99
CA ARG A 110 -2.28 21.87 8.59
C ARG A 110 -2.75 22.66 9.81
N LYS A 111 -3.44 22.01 10.76
CA LYS A 111 -3.95 22.67 11.98
C LYS A 111 -2.83 23.30 12.82
N LYS A 112 -1.64 22.70 12.81
CA LYS A 112 -0.47 23.18 13.56
C LYS A 112 0.31 24.30 12.84
N GLY A 113 -0.17 24.79 11.70
CA GLY A 113 0.45 25.88 10.95
C GLY A 113 1.76 25.52 10.27
N TYR A 114 2.07 24.22 10.08
CA TYR A 114 3.27 23.78 9.35
C TYR A 114 3.24 24.17 7.87
N TRP A 115 2.03 24.35 7.35
CA TRP A 115 1.74 24.81 6.01
C TRP A 115 0.79 25.99 6.16
N SER A 116 1.37 27.18 6.32
CA SER A 116 0.67 28.46 6.22
C SER A 116 0.83 28.95 4.80
N ASP A 117 -0.25 28.91 4.02
CA ASP A 117 -0.46 29.90 2.97
C ASP A 117 -0.85 31.23 3.65
#